data_AF-A0A2V8CTZ1-F1
#
_entry.id   AF-A0A2V8CTZ1-F1
#
_cell.length_a   1.000
_cell.length_b   1.000
_cell.length_c   1.000
_cell.angle_alpha   90.00
_cell.angle_beta   90.00
_cell.angle_gamma   90.00
#
_symmetry.space_group_name_H-M   'P 1'
#
loop_
_entity.id
_entity.type
_entity.pdbx_description
1 polymer ?
#
loop_
_entity_poly.entity_id
_entity_poly.type
_entity_poly.pdbx_seq_one_letter_code
_entity_poly.pdbx_strand_id
1 'polypeptide(L)' 'MAYTELTVWTRGIIMDKEGRDIVNSVAAAARLEGKSAQAMENYVDNPDRTNAPTRKYCRISDDEIENALT' A
#
# COMPACT_ATOMS: atom_id res chain seq x y z
N MET A 1 -0.02 5.51 19.07
CA MET A 1 -0.88 5.26 17.89
C MET A 1 -0.29 4.12 17.10
N ALA A 2 -1.08 3.07 16.87
CA ALA A 2 -0.64 1.89 16.13
C ALA A 2 -1.56 1.72 14.93
N TYR A 3 -1.02 1.81 13.73
CA TYR A 3 -1.71 1.35 12.52
C TYR A 3 -1.33 -0.10 12.27
N THR A 4 -2.24 -0.84 11.64
CA THR A 4 -1.91 -2.12 11.02
C THR A 4 -1.35 -1.85 9.63
N GLU A 5 -0.20 -2.45 9.31
CA GLU A 5 0.42 -2.35 7.98
C GLU A 5 0.33 -3.67 7.22
N LEU A 6 -0.23 -3.62 6.02
CA LEU A 6 -0.19 -4.68 5.01
C LEU A 6 0.96 -4.37 4.05
N THR A 7 1.90 -5.29 3.90
CA THR A 7 2.92 -5.26 2.85
C THR A 7 2.62 -6.31 1.79
N VAL A 8 2.46 -5.89 0.54
CA VAL A 8 2.25 -6.78 -0.62
C VAL A 8 3.54 -6.86 -1.43
N TRP A 9 4.03 -8.09 -1.63
CA TRP A 9 5.18 -8.37 -2.47
C TRP A 9 4.74 -8.88 -3.83
N THR A 10 5.23 -8.28 -4.90
CA THR A 10 4.99 -8.75 -6.27
C THR A 10 6.28 -8.75 -7.09
N ARG A 11 6.16 -9.09 -8.38
CA ARG A 11 7.24 -9.03 -9.36
C ARG A 11 7.11 -7.73 -10.15
N GLY A 12 8.19 -6.96 -10.23
CA GLY A 12 8.26 -5.73 -10.99
C GLY A 12 7.92 -5.92 -12.46
N ILE A 13 7.35 -4.87 -13.04
CA ILE A 13 6.80 -4.72 -14.40
C ILE A 13 5.60 -5.63 -14.66
N ILE A 14 5.72 -6.93 -14.40
CA ILE A 14 4.70 -7.93 -14.78
C ILE A 14 3.56 -8.05 -13.77
N MET A 15 3.79 -7.70 -12.49
CA MET A 15 2.81 -7.78 -11.41
C MET A 15 2.77 -6.49 -10.55
N ASP A 16 3.32 -5.39 -11.06
CA ASP A 16 3.37 -4.13 -10.33
C ASP A 16 1.96 -3.56 -10.10
N LYS A 17 1.11 -3.65 -11.14
CA LYS A 17 -0.28 -3.21 -11.07
C LYS A 17 -1.08 -4.01 -10.05
N GLU A 18 -0.95 -5.33 -10.03
CA GLU A 18 -1.68 -6.23 -9.13
C GLU A 18 -1.35 -5.90 -7.67
N GLY A 19 -0.07 -5.64 -7.37
CA GLY A 19 0.36 -5.18 -6.06
C GLY A 19 -0.30 -3.85 -5.65
N ARG A 20 -0.35 -2.90 -6.58
CA ARG A 20 -0.98 -1.58 -6.38
C ARG A 20 -2.49 -1.71 -6.17
N ASP A 21 -3.15 -2.56 -6.96
CA ASP A 21 -4.60 -2.76 -6.90
C ASP A 21 -5.01 -3.37 -5.55
N ILE A 22 -4.26 -4.36 -5.03
CA ILE A 22 -4.55 -4.97 -3.71
C ILE A 22 -4.54 -3.91 -2.61
N VAL A 23 -3.47 -3.12 -2.49
CA VAL A 23 -3.37 -2.11 -1.41
C VAL A 23 -4.41 -1.00 -1.56
N ASN A 24 -4.76 -0.63 -2.79
CA ASN A 24 -5.81 0.35 -3.06
C ASN A 24 -7.20 -0.17 -2.70
N SER A 25 -7.53 -1.42 -3.05
CA SER A 25 -8.81 -2.03 -2.72
C SER A 25 -8.99 -2.17 -1.21
N VAL A 26 -7.94 -2.61 -0.49
CA VAL A 26 -7.97 -2.71 0.98
C VAL A 26 -8.14 -1.34 1.63
N ALA A 27 -7.38 -0.33 1.19
CA ALA A 27 -7.52 1.02 1.71
C ALA A 27 -8.90 1.64 1.43
N ALA A 28 -9.45 1.42 0.23
CA ALA A 28 -10.78 1.90 -0.13
C ALA A 28 -11.86 1.25 0.74
N ALA A 29 -11.80 -0.06 0.96
CA ALA A 29 -12.72 -0.77 1.84
C ALA A 29 -12.63 -0.26 3.29
N ALA A 30 -11.43 -0.05 3.81
CA ALA A 30 -11.24 0.49 5.17
C ALA A 30 -11.85 1.90 5.32
N ARG A 31 -11.73 2.76 4.31
CA ARG A 31 -12.37 4.09 4.33
C ARG A 31 -13.90 4.00 4.32
N LEU A 32 -14.49 3.02 3.63
CA LEU A 32 -15.94 2.78 3.69
C LEU A 32 -16.41 2.36 5.08
N GLU A 33 -15.54 1.74 5.89
CA GLU A 33 -15.80 1.42 7.30
C GLU A 33 -15.53 2.60 8.26
N GLY A 34 -15.16 3.79 7.74
CA GLY A 34 -14.87 4.97 8.56
C GLY A 34 -13.47 4.99 9.18
N LYS A 35 -12.56 4.11 8.75
CA LYS A 35 -11.17 4.08 9.23
C LYS A 35 -10.28 5.03 8.45
N SER A 36 -9.21 5.48 9.09
CA SER A 36 -8.11 6.16 8.42
C SER A 36 -7.26 5.13 7.67
N ALA A 37 -7.11 5.30 6.35
CA ALA A 37 -6.32 4.38 5.54
C ALA A 37 -5.50 5.06 4.46
N GLN A 38 -4.30 4.52 4.23
CA GLN A 38 -3.33 5.00 3.25
C GLN A 38 -2.83 3.83 2.42
N ALA A 39 -2.81 3.97 1.10
CA ALA A 39 -2.15 3.04 0.18
C ALA A 39 -0.96 3.75 -0.47
N MET A 40 0.17 3.06 -0.62
CA MET A 40 1.39 3.65 -1.16
C MET A 40 2.24 2.62 -1.89
N GLU A 41 3.05 3.10 -2.83
CA GLU A 41 4.10 2.31 -3.46
C GLU A 41 5.42 2.53 -2.75
N ASN A 42 6.28 1.50 -2.73
CA ASN A 42 7.63 1.71 -2.26
C ASN A 42 8.48 2.48 -3.28
N TYR A 43 8.78 3.74 -3.00
CA TYR A 43 9.62 4.57 -3.85
C TYR A 43 11.04 3.98 -4.03
N VAL A 44 11.56 3.27 -3.02
CA VAL A 44 12.90 2.65 -3.09
C VAL A 44 12.97 1.54 -4.14
N ASP A 45 11.84 0.91 -4.46
CA ASP A 45 11.79 -0.15 -5.47
C ASP A 45 11.68 0.44 -6.90
N ASN A 46 11.50 1.76 -7.02
CA ASN A 46 11.37 2.46 -8.31
C ASN A 46 12.74 2.99 -8.82
N PRO A 47 12.99 2.95 -10.15
CA PRO A 47 12.21 2.27 -11.16
C PRO A 47 12.36 0.76 -11.04
N ASP A 48 11.25 0.03 -11.13
CA ASP A 48 11.23 -1.42 -10.99
C ASP A 48 11.86 -2.11 -12.22
N ARG A 49 12.13 -3.40 -12.06
CA ARG A 49 12.73 -4.26 -13.10
C ARG A 49 11.90 -5.52 -13.23
N THR A 50 11.81 -6.06 -14.45
CA THR A 50 11.11 -7.32 -14.73
C THR A 50 11.57 -8.40 -13.75
N ASN A 51 10.63 -9.00 -13.02
CA ASN A 51 10.85 -10.05 -12.02
C ASN A 51 11.58 -9.65 -10.72
N ALA A 52 12.05 -8.42 -10.58
CA ALA A 52 12.59 -7.94 -9.29
C ALA A 52 11.46 -7.91 -8.24
N PRO A 53 11.72 -8.25 -6.98
CA PRO A 53 10.71 -8.13 -5.94
C PRO A 53 10.40 -6.66 -5.68
N THR A 54 9.12 -6.28 -5.74
CA THR A 54 8.64 -4.92 -5.45
C THR A 54 7.60 -4.96 -4.33
N ARG A 55 7.50 -3.85 -3.57
CA ARG A 55 6.61 -3.72 -2.42
C ARG A 55 5.60 -2.61 -2.61
N LYS A 56 4.38 -2.87 -2.18
CA LYS A 56 3.31 -1.89 -1.99
C LYS A 56 2.78 -2.02 -0.56
N TYR A 57 2.33 -0.91 0.02
CA TYR A 57 1.91 -0.88 1.42
C TYR A 57 0.48 -0.34 1.55
N CYS A 58 -0.25 -0.85 2.54
CA CYS A 58 -1.49 -0.26 3.03
C CYS A 58 -1.42 -0.13 4.55
N ARG A 59 -1.70 1.07 5.08
CA ARG A 59 -1.81 1.35 6.51
C ARG A 59 -3.27 1.60 6.85
N ILE A 60 -3.75 1.01 7.93
CA ILE A 60 -5.13 1.14 8.41
C ILE A 60 -5.10 1.42 9.92
N SER A 61 -5.87 2.41 10.36
CA SER A 61 -5.95 2.86 11.74
C SER A 61 -7.37 3.32 12.06
N ASP A 62 -7.80 3.11 13.30
CA ASP A 62 -9.05 3.69 13.80
C ASP A 62 -8.90 5.21 14.05
N ASP A 63 -7.69 5.67 14.37
CA ASP A 63 -7.33 7.08 14.53
C ASP A 63 -6.64 7.67 13.27
N GLU A 64 -6.54 8.99 13.18
CA GLU A 64 -5.80 9.70 12.11
C GLU A 64 -4.33 9.26 12.04
N ILE A 65 -3.79 9.14 10.82
CA ILE A 65 -2.40 8.74 10.57
C ILE A 65 -1.53 10.01 10.49
N GLU A 66 -0.80 10.34 11.57
CA GLU A 66 0.00 11.57 11.74
C GLU A 66 1.14 11.76 10.71
N ASN A 67 1.48 10.74 9.91
CA ASN A 67 2.49 10.79 8.85
C ASN A 67 1.94 10.31 7.49
N ALA A 68 0.69 10.64 7.19
CA ALA A 68 0.15 10.41 5.87
C ALA A 68 0.98 11.18 4.83
N LEU A 69 1.46 10.48 3.79
CA LEU A 69 2.07 11.09 2.62
C LEU A 69 0.93 11.74 1.84
N THR A 70 0.86 13.07 1.87
CA THR A 70 -0.06 13.90 1.07
C THR A 70 0.39 14.01 -0.37
#